data_AF-A0A396JYK1-F1
#
_entry.id   AF-A0A396JYK1-F1
#
_cell.length_a   1.000
_cell.length_b   1.000
_cell.length_c   1.000
_cell.angle_alpha   90.00
_cell.angle_beta   90.00
_cell.angle_gamma   90.00
#
_symmetry.space_group_name_H-M   'P 1'
#
loop_
_entity.id
_entity.type
_entity.pdbx_description
1 polymer ?
#
loop_
_entity_poly.entity_id
_entity_poly.type
_entity_poly.pdbx_seq_one_letter_code
_entity_poly.pdbx_strand_id
1 'polypeptide(L)'
;MIVTVADEIVGLKSIAAYYFGLDINTKVTKKEAEEGLQQVLAVFKPVLVANKNLVDYIFLLSLEFSQSHDLPMQLHTGFGDRGLNLRMSNPLYLHNVLEDKRFAKCRIVLLHTSYPFSKEASYLASLYSQVYLDFGLAIPKLSVHGMVSAVKDLLEQAPLNKVMFSTDAYAFPELFYLGAKNAREVVFTVLRDSCIDGDLTVPEAVEVAKDLFARNSINFYNITN
;
A
#
# COMPACT_ATOMS: atom_id res chain seq x y z
N MET A 1 -4.99 34.55 -0.78
CA MET A 1 -5.34 33.52 0.21
C MET A 1 -4.60 32.26 -0.16
N ILE A 2 -3.68 31.79 0.68
CA ILE A 2 -3.15 30.42 0.56
C ILE A 2 -4.30 29.54 1.02
N VAL A 3 -4.93 28.81 0.11
CA VAL A 3 -5.90 27.77 0.48
C VAL A 3 -5.10 26.65 1.11
N THR A 4 -5.26 26.44 2.42
CA THR A 4 -4.59 25.36 3.14
C THR A 4 -5.53 24.16 3.18
N VAL A 5 -5.31 23.18 2.31
CA VAL A 5 -6.06 21.90 2.33
C VAL A 5 -5.51 20.92 3.37
N ALA A 6 -4.64 21.39 4.28
CA ALA A 6 -3.96 20.54 5.26
C ALA A 6 -4.95 19.76 6.14
N ASP A 7 -6.07 20.39 6.50
CA ASP A 7 -7.12 19.79 7.33
C ASP A 7 -8.01 18.79 6.57
N GLU A 8 -7.86 18.67 5.24
CA GLU A 8 -8.60 17.74 4.37
C GLU A 8 -7.78 16.49 4.00
N ILE A 9 -6.50 16.43 4.40
CA ILE A 9 -5.61 15.30 4.11
C ILE A 9 -5.95 14.14 5.04
N VAL A 10 -6.32 13.00 4.47
CA VAL A 10 -6.67 11.78 5.21
C VAL A 10 -5.57 10.72 5.20
N GLY A 11 -4.46 10.96 4.50
CA GLY A 11 -3.33 10.04 4.42
C GLY A 11 -2.21 10.55 3.53
N LEU A 12 -1.06 9.87 3.61
CA LEU A 12 0.11 10.11 2.76
C LEU A 12 0.32 8.95 1.79
N LYS A 13 1.02 9.20 0.69
CA LYS A 13 1.43 8.17 -0.28
C LYS A 13 2.92 8.30 -0.60
N SER A 14 3.63 7.19 -0.51
CA SER A 14 4.99 7.07 -1.01
C SER A 14 5.03 6.22 -2.29
N ILE A 15 5.78 6.72 -3.27
CA ILE A 15 6.13 6.02 -4.51
C ILE A 15 7.63 5.67 -4.55
N ALA A 16 8.29 5.51 -3.41
CA ALA A 16 9.73 5.17 -3.34
C ALA A 16 10.12 3.93 -4.16
N ALA A 17 9.19 2.97 -4.32
CA ALA A 17 9.32 1.82 -5.21
C ALA A 17 9.66 2.18 -6.68
N TYR A 18 9.16 3.32 -7.18
CA TYR A 18 9.48 3.84 -8.52
C TYR A 18 10.83 4.54 -8.62
N TYR A 19 11.47 4.84 -7.49
CA TYR A 19 12.78 5.48 -7.45
C TYR A 19 13.86 4.43 -7.19
N PHE A 20 14.28 4.27 -5.94
CA PHE A 20 15.38 3.38 -5.55
C PHE A 20 14.88 2.07 -4.93
N GLY A 21 13.57 1.84 -4.91
CA GLY A 21 12.96 0.66 -4.33
C GLY A 21 12.54 0.84 -2.86
N LEU A 22 12.15 -0.29 -2.27
CA LEU A 22 11.67 -0.38 -0.88
C LEU A 22 12.77 -0.73 0.12
N ASP A 23 14.01 -0.91 -0.33
CA ASP A 23 15.18 -1.09 0.55
C ASP A 23 15.64 0.26 1.09
N ILE A 24 14.86 0.79 2.04
CA ILE A 24 15.08 2.11 2.63
C ILE A 24 16.20 2.05 3.67
N ASN A 25 17.22 2.89 3.52
CA ASN A 25 18.25 3.05 4.54
C ASN A 25 17.70 3.83 5.74
N THR A 26 17.30 3.13 6.81
CA THR A 26 16.78 3.76 8.05
C THR A 26 17.81 4.59 8.82
N LYS A 27 19.10 4.47 8.48
CA LYS A 27 20.21 5.17 9.14
C LYS A 27 20.73 6.37 8.34
N VAL A 28 20.09 6.71 7.22
CA VAL A 28 20.48 7.87 6.41
C VAL A 28 20.47 9.15 7.25
N THR A 29 21.55 9.91 7.15
CA THR A 29 21.73 11.14 7.90
C THR A 29 21.20 12.34 7.15
N LYS A 30 20.86 13.41 7.88
CA LYS A 30 20.47 14.70 7.28
C LYS A 30 21.56 15.24 6.35
N LYS A 31 22.84 15.08 6.72
CA LYS A 31 23.98 15.50 5.92
C LYS A 31 24.02 14.79 4.56
N GLU A 32 23.87 13.48 4.53
CA GLU A 32 23.82 12.70 3.29
C GLU A 32 22.64 13.09 2.39
N ALA A 33 21.50 13.42 3.01
CA ALA A 33 20.33 13.92 2.28
C ALA A 33 20.54 15.33 1.70
N GLU A 34 21.16 16.24 2.45
CA GLU A 34 21.53 17.58 1.99
C GLU A 34 22.53 17.54 0.83
N GLU A 35 23.55 16.68 0.91
CA GLU A 35 24.48 16.42 -0.19
C GLU A 35 23.74 15.86 -1.42
N GLY A 36 22.81 14.93 -1.21
CA GLY A 36 21.95 14.40 -2.27
C GLY A 36 21.06 15.46 -2.92
N LEU A 37 20.52 16.38 -2.13
CA LEU A 37 19.73 17.51 -2.61
C LEU A 37 20.57 18.47 -3.45
N GLN A 38 21.78 18.79 -3.01
CA GLN A 38 22.70 19.64 -3.79
C GLN A 38 23.02 19.02 -5.15
N GLN A 39 23.27 17.71 -5.20
CA GLN A 39 23.51 16.98 -6.45
C GLN A 39 22.28 17.05 -7.38
N VAL A 40 21.09 16.80 -6.85
CA VAL A 40 19.83 16.87 -7.61
C VAL A 40 19.60 18.27 -8.20
N LEU A 41 19.87 19.32 -7.43
CA LEU A 41 19.71 20.71 -7.88
C LEU A 41 20.78 21.16 -8.89
N ALA A 42 21.94 20.50 -8.93
CA ALA A 42 23.04 20.85 -9.82
C ALA A 42 22.91 20.30 -11.24
N VAL A 43 22.16 19.21 -11.44
CA VAL A 43 22.18 18.46 -12.71
C VAL A 43 21.30 19.09 -13.80
N PHE A 44 19.97 19.22 -13.64
CA PHE A 44 19.11 19.82 -14.69
C PHE A 44 17.71 20.24 -14.19
N LYS A 45 17.01 21.07 -14.99
CA LYS A 45 15.56 21.33 -14.89
C LYS A 45 14.81 20.60 -16.03
N PRO A 46 13.63 19.99 -15.79
CA PRO A 46 12.93 19.92 -14.50
C PRO A 46 13.69 19.04 -13.49
N VAL A 47 13.62 19.43 -12.21
CA VAL A 47 14.30 18.71 -11.12
C VAL A 47 13.68 17.34 -10.96
N LEU A 48 14.46 16.30 -11.19
CA LEU A 48 14.08 14.91 -10.91
C LEU A 48 14.77 14.49 -9.61
N VAL A 49 13.98 14.01 -8.63
CA VAL A 49 14.52 13.49 -7.37
C VAL A 49 15.26 12.18 -7.64
N ALA A 50 16.54 12.26 -7.97
CA ALA A 50 17.35 11.15 -8.46
C ALA A 50 18.54 10.84 -7.55
N ASN A 51 18.35 10.92 -6.23
CA ASN A 51 19.37 10.53 -5.25
C ASN A 51 18.76 9.65 -4.14
N LYS A 52 19.37 8.49 -3.88
CA LYS A 52 18.85 7.50 -2.93
C LYS A 52 18.78 8.03 -1.51
N ASN A 53 19.85 8.69 -1.03
CA ASN A 53 19.89 9.20 0.34
C ASN A 53 18.81 10.26 0.56
N LEU A 54 18.56 11.12 -0.45
CA LEU A 54 17.48 12.09 -0.39
C LEU A 54 16.10 11.43 -0.33
N VAL A 55 15.85 10.42 -1.19
CA VAL A 55 14.57 9.68 -1.21
C VAL A 55 14.34 8.95 0.11
N ASP A 56 15.33 8.22 0.60
CA ASP A 56 15.24 7.48 1.86
C ASP A 56 15.00 8.44 3.03
N TYR A 57 15.69 9.59 3.07
CA TYR A 57 15.51 10.58 4.14
C TYR A 57 14.11 11.21 4.10
N ILE A 58 13.61 11.59 2.92
CA ILE A 58 12.23 12.11 2.77
C ILE A 58 11.20 11.05 3.18
N PHE A 59 11.43 9.78 2.82
CA PHE A 59 10.57 8.68 3.22
C PHE A 59 10.47 8.57 4.75
N LEU A 60 11.60 8.58 5.46
CA LEU A 60 11.62 8.51 6.93
C LEU A 60 10.96 9.75 7.56
N LEU A 61 11.25 10.95 7.06
CA LEU A 61 10.58 12.18 7.51
C LEU A 61 9.06 12.11 7.30
N SER A 62 8.60 11.52 6.20
CA SER A 62 7.17 11.34 5.92
C SER A 62 6.52 10.36 6.89
N LEU A 63 7.24 9.32 7.34
CA LEU A 63 6.76 8.42 8.40
C LEU A 63 6.71 9.10 9.77
N GLU A 64 7.70 9.93 10.11
CA GLU A 64 7.67 10.74 11.34
C GLU A 64 6.47 11.71 11.33
N PHE A 65 6.21 12.34 10.19
CA PHE A 65 5.05 13.21 10.00
C PHE A 65 3.73 12.44 10.10
N SER A 66 3.63 11.31 9.39
CA SER A 66 2.47 10.39 9.43
C SER A 66 2.11 10.01 10.86
N GLN A 67 3.08 9.59 11.66
CA GLN A 67 2.84 9.17 13.04
C GLN A 67 2.47 10.34 13.96
N SER A 68 3.06 11.52 13.78
CA SER A 68 2.77 12.70 14.61
C SER A 68 1.41 13.34 14.34
N HIS A 69 0.84 13.10 13.15
CA HIS A 69 -0.45 13.66 12.74
C HIS A 69 -1.57 12.60 12.65
N ASP A 70 -1.30 11.36 13.09
CA ASP A 70 -2.22 10.23 12.96
C ASP A 70 -2.74 10.03 11.52
N LEU A 71 -1.86 10.20 10.53
CA LEU A 71 -2.18 9.98 9.12
C LEU A 71 -1.62 8.62 8.67
N PRO A 72 -2.40 7.75 8.02
CA PRO A 72 -1.87 6.55 7.43
C PRO A 72 -0.91 6.84 6.26
N MET A 73 0.02 5.92 6.03
CA MET A 73 0.97 5.92 4.92
C MET A 73 0.63 4.80 3.95
N GLN A 74 0.32 5.16 2.72
CA GLN A 74 0.19 4.23 1.61
C GLN A 74 1.56 4.00 0.96
N LEU A 75 1.94 2.74 0.74
CA LEU A 75 3.17 2.37 0.07
C LEU A 75 2.87 1.67 -1.24
N HIS A 76 3.44 2.19 -2.33
CA HIS A 76 3.42 1.49 -3.60
C HIS A 76 4.26 0.20 -3.50
N THR A 77 3.68 -0.94 -3.86
CA THR A 77 4.33 -2.26 -3.84
C THR A 77 3.99 -3.07 -5.08
N GLY A 78 4.92 -3.91 -5.53
CA GLY A 78 4.70 -4.79 -6.67
C GLY A 78 4.50 -4.05 -7.99
N PHE A 79 3.33 -4.22 -8.61
CA PHE A 79 3.02 -3.79 -9.98
C PHE A 79 3.44 -2.36 -10.31
N GLY A 80 4.02 -2.17 -11.49
CA GLY A 80 4.39 -0.84 -12.00
C GLY A 80 4.62 -0.85 -13.51
N ASP A 81 5.08 0.28 -14.05
CA ASP A 81 5.44 0.42 -15.46
C ASP A 81 6.93 0.11 -15.70
N ARG A 82 7.44 0.39 -16.90
CA ARG A 82 8.84 0.17 -17.30
C ARG A 82 9.87 0.92 -16.43
N GLY A 83 9.48 2.00 -15.77
CA GLY A 83 10.36 2.76 -14.89
C GLY A 83 10.58 2.11 -13.53
N LEU A 84 9.70 1.20 -13.12
CA LEU A 84 9.77 0.52 -11.84
C LEU A 84 10.64 -0.74 -11.91
N ASN A 85 11.60 -0.86 -10.98
CA ASN A 85 12.31 -2.11 -10.77
C ASN A 85 11.49 -3.05 -9.90
N LEU A 86 10.80 -4.01 -10.53
CA LEU A 86 9.89 -4.93 -9.84
C LEU A 86 10.58 -5.70 -8.71
N ARG A 87 11.85 -6.09 -8.89
CA ARG A 87 12.62 -6.79 -7.84
C ARG A 87 12.71 -5.95 -6.57
N MET A 88 13.00 -4.66 -6.73
CA MET A 88 13.14 -3.72 -5.62
C MET A 88 11.80 -3.22 -5.07
N SER A 89 10.68 -3.68 -5.64
CA SER A 89 9.32 -3.36 -5.21
C SER A 89 8.68 -4.50 -4.39
N ASN A 90 9.47 -5.51 -4.04
CA ASN A 90 9.07 -6.55 -3.10
C ASN A 90 8.93 -5.95 -1.69
N PRO A 91 7.77 -6.10 -1.02
CA PRO A 91 7.54 -5.50 0.29
C PRO A 91 8.46 -6.05 1.41
N LEU A 92 9.10 -7.21 1.24
CA LEU A 92 10.05 -7.74 2.23
C LEU A 92 11.25 -6.82 2.47
N TYR A 93 11.62 -5.97 1.52
CA TYR A 93 12.67 -4.97 1.73
C TYR A 93 12.32 -3.94 2.81
N LEU A 94 11.03 -3.80 3.17
CA LEU A 94 10.60 -2.92 4.26
C LEU A 94 10.93 -3.47 5.65
N HIS A 95 11.49 -4.67 5.79
CA HIS A 95 11.79 -5.29 7.09
C HIS A 95 12.53 -4.32 8.04
N ASN A 96 13.58 -3.64 7.55
CA ASN A 96 14.33 -2.68 8.37
C ASN A 96 13.49 -1.48 8.84
N VAL A 97 12.52 -1.03 8.04
CA VAL A 97 11.58 0.05 8.41
C VAL A 97 10.57 -0.45 9.44
N LEU A 98 10.06 -1.68 9.28
CA LEU A 98 9.06 -2.27 10.16
C LEU A 98 9.62 -2.64 11.54
N GLU A 99 10.90 -3.02 11.61
CA GLU A 99 11.63 -3.29 12.86
C GLU A 99 12.11 -2.02 13.58
N ASP A 100 12.11 -0.87 12.90
CA ASP A 100 12.52 0.38 13.51
C ASP A 100 11.43 0.90 14.47
N LYS A 101 11.78 0.89 15.76
CA LYS A 101 10.88 1.30 16.86
C LYS A 101 10.33 2.73 16.70
N ARG A 102 11.00 3.60 15.95
CA ARG A 102 10.51 4.95 15.65
C ARG A 102 9.19 4.94 14.89
N PHE A 103 8.95 3.90 14.07
CA PHE A 103 7.80 3.79 13.16
C PHE A 103 6.83 2.67 13.56
N ALA A 104 7.00 2.08 14.74
CA ALA A 104 6.16 0.97 15.20
C ALA A 104 4.68 1.33 15.35
N LYS A 105 4.32 2.61 15.48
CA LYS A 105 2.93 3.08 15.57
C LYS A 105 2.40 3.68 14.26
N CYS A 106 3.19 3.69 13.19
CA CYS A 106 2.68 4.09 11.88
C CYS A 106 1.53 3.17 11.46
N ARG A 107 0.60 3.68 10.65
CA ARG A 107 -0.40 2.86 9.95
C ARG A 107 0.02 2.79 8.50
N ILE A 108 0.41 1.61 8.03
CA ILE A 108 1.00 1.41 6.70
C ILE A 108 0.09 0.50 5.89
N VAL A 109 -0.33 0.91 4.69
CA VAL A 109 -1.03 0.03 3.74
C VAL A 109 -0.15 -0.25 2.52
N LEU A 110 0.08 -1.53 2.25
CA LEU A 110 0.78 -2.00 1.05
C LEU A 110 -0.23 -2.09 -0.09
N LEU A 111 -0.01 -1.32 -1.14
CA LEU A 111 -0.95 -1.21 -2.25
C LEU A 111 -0.76 -2.29 -3.31
N HIS A 112 -1.78 -2.45 -4.15
CA HIS A 112 -1.71 -3.18 -5.41
C HIS A 112 -1.55 -4.69 -5.28
N THR A 113 -2.09 -5.25 -4.18
CA THR A 113 -1.88 -6.65 -3.79
C THR A 113 -0.40 -6.99 -3.57
N SER A 114 0.49 -5.99 -3.57
CA SER A 114 1.92 -6.18 -3.78
C SER A 114 2.28 -7.08 -4.98
N TYR A 115 1.39 -7.26 -5.97
CA TYR A 115 1.55 -8.31 -6.99
C TYR A 115 2.88 -8.17 -7.74
N PRO A 116 3.67 -9.26 -7.93
CA PRO A 116 3.34 -10.66 -7.68
C PRO A 116 3.65 -11.17 -6.26
N PHE A 117 3.95 -10.30 -5.31
CA PHE A 117 4.40 -10.60 -3.95
C PHE A 117 3.25 -10.66 -2.92
N SER A 118 2.08 -11.14 -3.33
CA SER A 118 0.87 -11.16 -2.49
C SER A 118 1.07 -11.96 -1.20
N LYS A 119 1.82 -13.07 -1.28
CA LYS A 119 2.09 -13.96 -0.15
C LYS A 119 3.04 -13.31 0.86
N GLU A 120 4.07 -12.63 0.36
CA GLU A 120 4.99 -11.86 1.18
C GLU A 120 4.26 -10.72 1.91
N ALA A 121 3.35 -10.02 1.24
CA ALA A 121 2.53 -8.98 1.85
C ALA A 121 1.60 -9.56 2.93
N SER A 122 0.94 -10.68 2.64
CA SER A 122 0.11 -11.44 3.59
C SER A 122 0.88 -11.81 4.87
N TYR A 123 2.09 -12.34 4.70
CA TYR A 123 3.00 -12.67 5.78
C TYR A 123 3.40 -11.44 6.62
N LEU A 124 3.72 -10.31 5.99
CA LEU A 124 4.04 -9.08 6.74
C LEU A 124 2.84 -8.58 7.54
N ALA A 125 1.62 -8.62 6.98
CA ALA A 125 0.42 -8.17 7.69
C ALA A 125 0.05 -9.06 8.89
N SER A 126 0.40 -10.35 8.84
CA SER A 126 0.18 -11.29 9.94
C SER A 126 1.15 -11.06 11.11
N LEU A 127 2.38 -10.60 10.82
CA LEU A 127 3.40 -10.34 11.84
C LEU A 127 3.37 -8.92 12.40
N TYR A 128 3.20 -7.92 11.56
CA TYR A 128 3.35 -6.52 11.94
C TYR A 128 2.01 -5.85 12.16
N SER A 129 1.78 -5.36 13.38
CA SER A 129 0.54 -4.67 13.75
C SER A 129 0.27 -3.43 12.87
N GLN A 130 1.35 -2.76 12.42
CA GLN A 130 1.28 -1.57 11.57
C GLN A 130 0.96 -1.83 10.09
N VAL A 131 1.01 -3.08 9.60
CA VAL A 131 0.88 -3.40 8.16
C VAL A 131 -0.55 -3.81 7.82
N TYR A 132 -1.10 -3.14 6.82
CA TYR A 132 -2.41 -3.35 6.19
C TYR A 132 -2.21 -3.60 4.70
N LEU A 133 -3.21 -4.16 4.03
CA LEU A 133 -3.13 -4.60 2.64
C LEU A 133 -4.27 -4.01 1.81
N ASP A 134 -3.94 -3.57 0.61
CA ASP A 134 -4.91 -3.26 -0.44
C ASP A 134 -4.81 -4.28 -1.58
N PHE A 135 -5.94 -4.57 -2.23
CA PHE A 135 -6.01 -5.46 -3.40
C PHE A 135 -6.47 -4.79 -4.70
N GLY A 136 -6.35 -3.46 -4.78
CA GLY A 136 -6.57 -2.67 -5.98
C GLY A 136 -5.50 -2.87 -7.05
N LEU A 137 -5.62 -2.20 -8.20
CA LEU A 137 -4.74 -2.31 -9.38
C LEU A 137 -4.68 -3.70 -10.04
N ALA A 138 -4.40 -4.76 -9.28
CA ALA A 138 -4.47 -6.15 -9.71
C ALA A 138 -5.85 -6.51 -10.27
N ILE A 139 -6.89 -5.89 -9.71
CA ILE A 139 -8.25 -5.89 -10.25
C ILE A 139 -8.50 -4.52 -10.93
N PRO A 140 -8.82 -4.46 -12.24
CA PRO A 140 -9.15 -5.56 -13.15
C PRO A 140 -8.00 -5.99 -14.08
N LYS A 141 -6.73 -5.69 -13.76
CA LYS A 141 -5.60 -5.89 -14.69
C LYS A 141 -5.16 -7.33 -14.90
N LEU A 142 -5.39 -8.22 -13.93
CA LEU A 142 -5.08 -9.64 -14.05
C LEU A 142 -6.19 -10.40 -14.77
N SER A 143 -5.87 -11.61 -15.25
CA SER A 143 -6.91 -12.57 -15.64
C SER A 143 -7.83 -12.88 -14.46
N VAL A 144 -9.05 -13.36 -14.69
CA VAL A 144 -9.98 -13.74 -13.62
C VAL A 144 -9.33 -14.69 -12.61
N HIS A 145 -8.60 -15.70 -13.10
CA HIS A 145 -7.84 -16.60 -12.25
C HIS A 145 -6.76 -15.87 -11.44
N GLY A 146 -5.99 -14.97 -12.07
CA GLY A 146 -4.95 -14.19 -11.38
C GLY A 146 -5.53 -13.26 -10.32
N MET A 147 -6.65 -12.60 -10.59
CA MET A 147 -7.36 -11.76 -9.61
C MET A 147 -7.80 -12.59 -8.39
N VAL A 148 -8.44 -13.74 -8.61
CA VAL A 148 -8.87 -14.63 -7.52
C VAL A 148 -7.68 -15.17 -6.74
N SER A 149 -6.64 -15.66 -7.42
CA SER A 149 -5.43 -16.20 -6.78
C SER A 149 -4.73 -15.14 -5.94
N ALA A 150 -4.60 -13.91 -6.45
CA ALA A 150 -3.93 -12.83 -5.75
C ALA A 150 -4.68 -12.42 -4.46
N VAL A 151 -6.02 -12.39 -4.50
CA VAL A 151 -6.82 -12.11 -3.29
C VAL A 151 -6.77 -13.29 -2.31
N LYS A 152 -6.81 -14.54 -2.78
CA LYS A 152 -6.60 -15.72 -1.92
C LYS A 152 -5.26 -15.65 -1.19
N ASP A 153 -4.18 -15.35 -1.92
CA ASP A 153 -2.84 -15.23 -1.34
C ASP A 153 -2.76 -14.14 -0.25
N LEU A 154 -3.47 -13.02 -0.42
CA LEU A 154 -3.56 -11.99 0.63
C LEU A 154 -4.32 -12.47 1.86
N LEU A 155 -5.44 -13.19 1.67
CA LEU A 155 -6.28 -13.65 2.78
C LEU A 155 -5.75 -14.92 3.47
N GLU A 156 -4.72 -15.56 2.91
CA GLU A 156 -4.11 -16.80 3.44
C GLU A 156 -3.60 -16.64 4.89
N GLN A 157 -2.97 -15.50 5.22
CA GLN A 157 -2.40 -15.24 6.56
C GLN A 157 -2.80 -13.89 7.14
N ALA A 158 -3.17 -12.92 6.30
CA ALA A 158 -3.48 -11.58 6.78
C ALA A 158 -4.79 -11.59 7.62
N PRO A 159 -4.80 -10.90 8.77
CA PRO A 159 -6.04 -10.63 9.47
C PRO A 159 -7.05 -9.92 8.56
N LEU A 160 -8.29 -10.42 8.49
CA LEU A 160 -9.32 -9.92 7.57
C LEU A 160 -9.65 -8.42 7.81
N ASN A 161 -9.50 -7.94 9.04
CA ASN A 161 -9.69 -6.53 9.42
C ASN A 161 -8.53 -5.61 8.98
N LYS A 162 -7.49 -6.14 8.34
CA LYS A 162 -6.35 -5.39 7.80
C LYS A 162 -6.34 -5.30 6.28
N VAL A 163 -7.30 -5.94 5.60
CA VAL A 163 -7.36 -5.99 4.13
C VAL A 163 -8.48 -5.07 3.64
N MET A 164 -8.21 -4.23 2.64
CA MET A 164 -9.16 -3.25 2.13
C MET A 164 -9.11 -3.13 0.61
N PHE A 165 -10.13 -2.52 0.02
CA PHE A 165 -10.23 -2.35 -1.42
C PHE A 165 -9.96 -0.90 -1.87
N SER A 166 -9.13 -0.74 -2.89
CA SER A 166 -9.09 0.43 -3.76
C SER A 166 -9.18 0.00 -5.23
N THR A 167 -9.53 0.92 -6.14
CA THR A 167 -9.52 0.60 -7.58
C THR A 167 -8.15 0.85 -8.22
N ASP A 168 -7.35 1.76 -7.65
CA ASP A 168 -6.20 2.42 -8.31
C ASP A 168 -6.54 2.95 -9.72
N ALA A 169 -7.81 3.33 -9.93
CA ALA A 169 -8.28 3.84 -11.20
C ALA A 169 -7.82 5.28 -11.41
N TYR A 170 -7.48 5.61 -12.66
CA TYR A 170 -7.05 6.94 -13.07
C TYR A 170 -7.51 7.20 -14.51
N ALA A 171 -7.51 8.46 -14.94
CA ALA A 171 -7.86 8.95 -16.28
C ALA A 171 -9.32 8.71 -16.75
N PHE A 172 -9.87 7.50 -16.62
CA PHE A 172 -11.16 7.11 -17.19
C PHE A 172 -12.13 6.56 -16.12
N PRO A 173 -13.40 7.01 -16.06
CA PRO A 173 -14.38 6.55 -15.08
C PRO A 173 -14.71 5.05 -15.19
N GLU A 174 -14.55 4.46 -16.38
CA GLU A 174 -14.77 3.03 -16.62
C GLU A 174 -13.85 2.15 -15.79
N LEU A 175 -12.63 2.61 -15.48
CA LEU A 175 -11.70 1.87 -14.63
C LEU A 175 -12.19 1.79 -13.18
N PHE A 176 -12.86 2.84 -12.68
CA PHE A 176 -13.49 2.82 -11.35
C PHE A 176 -14.63 1.80 -11.31
N TYR A 177 -15.50 1.85 -12.31
CA TYR A 177 -16.64 0.94 -12.41
C TYR A 177 -16.20 -0.52 -12.56
N LEU A 178 -15.29 -0.79 -13.51
CA LEU A 178 -14.81 -2.15 -13.78
C LEU A 178 -14.02 -2.72 -12.60
N GLY A 179 -13.16 -1.91 -11.98
CA GLY A 179 -12.44 -2.29 -10.76
C GLY A 179 -13.42 -2.70 -9.64
N ALA A 180 -14.40 -1.84 -9.33
CA ALA A 180 -15.38 -2.13 -8.27
C ALA A 180 -16.28 -3.32 -8.59
N LYS A 181 -16.70 -3.47 -9.86
CA LYS A 181 -17.53 -4.61 -10.30
C LYS A 181 -16.77 -5.93 -10.18
N ASN A 182 -15.59 -6.01 -10.79
CA ASN A 182 -14.79 -7.23 -10.79
C ASN A 182 -14.33 -7.60 -9.38
N ALA A 183 -14.03 -6.60 -8.53
CA ALA A 183 -13.66 -6.87 -7.15
C ALA A 183 -14.78 -7.58 -6.38
N ARG A 184 -16.05 -7.19 -6.56
CA ARG A 184 -17.18 -7.88 -5.93
C ARG A 184 -17.32 -9.33 -6.40
N GLU A 185 -17.14 -9.59 -7.69
CA GLU A 185 -17.18 -10.95 -8.26
C GLU A 185 -16.02 -11.83 -7.74
N VAL A 186 -14.82 -11.25 -7.62
CA VAL A 186 -13.63 -11.90 -7.08
C VAL A 186 -13.80 -12.20 -5.59
N VAL A 187 -14.17 -11.21 -4.77
CA VAL A 187 -14.38 -11.39 -3.33
C VAL A 187 -15.49 -12.40 -3.06
N PHE A 188 -16.58 -12.38 -3.84
CA PHE A 188 -17.61 -13.43 -3.74
C PHE A 188 -17.03 -14.82 -3.99
N THR A 189 -16.21 -15.00 -5.03
CA THR A 189 -15.59 -16.28 -5.35
C THR A 189 -14.67 -16.75 -4.23
N VAL A 190 -13.83 -15.85 -3.70
CA VAL A 190 -12.89 -16.16 -2.62
C VAL A 190 -13.62 -16.55 -1.35
N LEU A 191 -14.59 -15.74 -0.90
CA LEU A 191 -15.32 -16.00 0.35
C LEU A 191 -16.25 -17.21 0.24
N ARG A 192 -16.82 -17.48 -0.95
CA ARG A 192 -17.57 -18.72 -1.20
C ARG A 192 -16.68 -19.93 -1.00
N ASP A 193 -15.46 -19.91 -1.55
CA ASP A 193 -14.53 -21.04 -1.41
C ASP A 193 -14.15 -21.22 0.07
N SER A 194 -13.83 -20.15 0.80
CA SER A 194 -13.61 -20.21 2.26
C SER A 194 -14.80 -20.80 3.03
N CYS A 195 -16.03 -20.52 2.62
CA CYS A 195 -17.22 -21.16 3.23
C CYS A 195 -17.35 -22.64 2.91
N ILE A 196 -16.97 -23.06 1.70
CA ILE A 196 -16.98 -24.47 1.29
C ILE A 196 -15.91 -25.26 2.05
N ASP A 197 -14.73 -24.66 2.21
CA ASP A 197 -13.58 -25.25 2.91
C ASP A 197 -13.79 -25.29 4.44
N GLY A 198 -14.74 -24.50 4.95
CA GLY A 198 -15.13 -24.47 6.36
C GLY A 198 -14.38 -23.43 7.20
N ASP A 199 -13.64 -22.53 6.57
CA ASP A 199 -12.92 -21.45 7.25
C ASP A 199 -13.86 -20.38 7.79
N LEU A 200 -14.96 -20.12 7.07
CA LEU A 200 -15.96 -19.10 7.42
C LEU A 200 -17.37 -19.65 7.30
N THR A 201 -18.26 -19.26 8.20
CA THR A 201 -19.70 -19.40 7.98
C THR A 201 -20.20 -18.34 6.99
N VAL A 202 -21.37 -18.57 6.38
CA VAL A 202 -21.98 -17.58 5.47
C VAL A 202 -22.22 -16.22 6.15
N PRO A 203 -22.74 -16.14 7.40
CA PRO A 203 -22.86 -14.86 8.09
C PRO A 203 -21.53 -14.13 8.29
N GLU A 204 -20.45 -14.85 8.63
CA GLU A 204 -19.12 -14.26 8.78
C GLU A 204 -18.59 -13.74 7.43
N ALA A 205 -18.74 -14.51 6.35
CA ALA A 205 -18.34 -14.07 5.01
C ALA A 205 -19.07 -12.79 4.57
N VAL A 206 -20.34 -12.62 4.93
CA VAL A 206 -21.09 -11.38 4.64
C VAL A 206 -20.50 -10.18 5.40
N GLU A 207 -20.10 -10.35 6.66
CA GLU A 207 -19.47 -9.27 7.42
C GLU A 207 -18.06 -8.96 6.89
N VAL A 208 -17.26 -9.99 6.56
CA VAL A 208 -15.95 -9.83 5.94
C VAL A 208 -16.06 -9.05 4.63
N ALA A 209 -17.05 -9.33 3.78
CA ALA A 209 -17.25 -8.57 2.55
C ALA A 209 -17.50 -7.07 2.83
N LYS A 210 -18.30 -6.72 3.85
CA LYS A 210 -18.54 -5.32 4.24
C LYS A 210 -17.27 -4.65 4.77
N ASP A 211 -16.46 -5.41 5.51
CA ASP A 211 -15.20 -4.93 6.07
C ASP A 211 -14.18 -4.63 4.97
N LEU A 212 -13.98 -5.57 4.04
CA LEU A 212 -13.06 -5.42 2.90
C LEU A 212 -13.42 -4.23 2.01
N PHE A 213 -14.72 -4.00 1.76
CA PHE A 213 -15.17 -2.95 0.83
C PHE A 213 -15.40 -1.58 1.47
N ALA A 214 -15.54 -1.48 2.79
CA ALA A 214 -15.86 -0.21 3.43
C ALA A 214 -15.29 -0.07 4.85
N ARG A 215 -15.63 -0.96 5.79
CA ARG A 215 -15.39 -0.67 7.21
C ARG A 215 -13.91 -0.57 7.55
N ASN A 216 -13.07 -1.40 6.92
CA ASN A 216 -11.62 -1.37 7.16
C ASN A 216 -11.00 -0.05 6.70
N SER A 217 -11.37 0.48 5.52
CA SER A 217 -10.85 1.76 5.04
C SER A 217 -11.39 2.95 5.86
N ILE A 218 -12.68 2.94 6.21
CA ILE A 218 -13.29 3.95 7.10
C ILE A 218 -12.51 4.08 8.40
N ASN A 219 -12.24 2.95 9.06
CA ASN A 219 -11.49 2.92 10.32
C ASN A 219 -10.02 3.28 10.12
N PHE A 220 -9.39 2.79 9.04
CA PHE A 220 -7.98 3.01 8.76
C PHE A 220 -7.65 4.46 8.39
N TYR A 221 -8.53 5.15 7.67
CA TYR A 221 -8.36 6.56 7.30
C TYR A 221 -9.06 7.54 8.25
N ASN A 222 -9.81 7.03 9.24
CA ASN A 222 -10.63 7.84 10.15
C ASN A 222 -11.57 8.81 9.41
N ILE A 223 -12.24 8.29 8.38
CA ILE A 223 -13.18 9.06 7.54
C ILE A 223 -14.62 8.72 7.92
N THR A 224 -15.54 9.67 7.80
CA THR A 224 -16.97 9.45 8.04
C THR A 224 -17.68 9.03 6.75
N ASN A 225 -18.61 8.07 6.87
CA ASN A 225 -19.56 7.72 5.80
C ASN A 225 -20.63 8.78 5.60
#